data_AF-A0A3N5WH00-F1
#
_entry.id   AF-A0A3N5WH00-F1
#
_cell.length_a   1.000
_cell.length_b   1.000
_cell.length_c   1.000
_cell.angle_alpha   90.00
_cell.angle_beta   90.00
_cell.angle_gamma   90.00
#
_symmetry.space_group_name_H-M   'P 1'
#
loop_
_entity.id
_entity.type
_entity.pdbx_description
1 polymer ?
#
loop_
_entity_poly.entity_id
_entity_poly.type
_entity_poly.pdbx_seq_one_letter_code
_entity_poly.pdbx_strand_id
1 'polypeptide(L)'
;KGNVSPCVYLNPPLPTPFTRLFQGGSHTLEKLKYGNIFADSFEAVWKRKEYVEFRDCFEMREKRFQDHYASLLDPDKMKGTSGESFPPPPIPCQTCYKILGY
;
A
#
# COMPACT_ATOMS: atom_id res chain seq x y z
N LYS A 1 6.70 7.45 20.95
CA LYS A 1 7.83 7.65 19.98
C LYS A 1 8.34 6.27 19.57
N GLY A 2 9.03 6.11 18.43
CA GLY A 2 9.59 4.82 17.99
C GLY A 2 8.63 3.85 17.30
N ASN A 3 7.39 4.26 16.98
CA ASN A 3 6.46 3.40 16.24
C ASN A 3 6.88 3.26 14.78
N VAL A 4 6.79 2.04 14.24
CA VAL A 4 7.02 1.74 12.84
C VAL A 4 5.67 1.69 12.12
N SER A 5 5.53 2.49 11.07
CA SER A 5 4.34 2.53 10.21
C SER A 5 4.78 2.29 8.77
N PRO A 6 3.98 1.63 7.93
CA PRO A 6 4.40 1.31 6.56
C PRO A 6 4.44 2.53 5.64
N CYS A 7 3.73 3.61 5.99
CA CYS A 7 3.57 4.77 5.13
C CYS A 7 3.24 6.01 5.96
N VAL A 8 3.81 7.16 5.58
CA VAL A 8 3.54 8.46 6.23
C VAL A 8 2.06 8.85 6.20
N TYR A 9 1.31 8.44 5.17
CA TYR A 9 -0.13 8.71 5.03
C TYR A 9 -1.02 7.83 5.91
N LEU A 10 -0.44 6.82 6.56
CA LEU A 10 -1.11 5.94 7.52
C LEU A 10 -0.74 6.25 8.97
N ASN A 11 0.18 7.19 9.19
CA ASN A 11 0.53 7.68 10.51
C ASN A 11 0.81 9.20 10.47
N PRO A 12 -0.17 10.02 10.03
CA PRO A 12 0.01 11.46 9.92
C PRO A 12 0.16 12.12 11.31
N PRO A 13 0.67 13.35 11.40
CA PRO A 13 0.76 14.12 12.65
C PRO A 13 -0.59 14.71 13.09
N LEU A 14 -1.67 13.93 12.98
CA LEU A 14 -3.03 14.28 13.42
C LEU A 14 -3.44 13.42 14.63
N PRO A 15 -4.44 13.79 15.44
CA PRO A 15 -5.06 12.85 16.39
C PRO A 15 -5.63 11.61 15.69
N THR A 16 -5.80 10.51 16.41
CA THR A 16 -6.48 9.30 15.89
C THR A 16 -7.85 9.18 16.58
N PRO A 17 -8.93 8.77 15.87
CA PRO A 17 -8.97 8.58 14.42
C PRO A 17 -8.82 9.90 13.65
N PHE A 18 -8.47 9.81 12.36
CA PHE A 18 -8.40 10.97 11.45
C PHE A 18 -9.27 10.78 10.22
N THR A 19 -9.75 11.90 9.68
CA THR A 19 -10.56 11.91 8.47
C THR A 19 -9.69 12.03 7.23
N ARG A 20 -9.94 11.19 6.23
CA ARG A 20 -9.34 11.27 4.90
C ARG A 20 -10.43 11.51 3.85
N LEU A 21 -10.22 12.53 3.02
CA LEU A 21 -11.08 12.80 1.87
C LEU A 21 -10.56 12.05 0.64
N PHE A 22 -11.42 11.29 -0.03
CA PHE A 22 -11.07 10.51 -1.21
C PHE A 22 -12.27 10.40 -2.15
N GLN A 23 -12.07 10.73 -3.44
CA GLN A 23 -13.11 10.70 -4.48
C GLN A 23 -14.43 11.36 -4.06
N GLY A 24 -14.36 12.51 -3.39
CA GLY A 24 -15.52 13.25 -2.89
C GLY A 24 -16.15 12.70 -1.60
N GLY A 25 -15.72 11.52 -1.13
CA GLY A 25 -16.13 10.90 0.13
C GLY A 25 -15.22 11.26 1.31
N SER A 26 -15.74 11.06 2.51
CA SER A 26 -15.03 11.21 3.79
C SER A 26 -14.91 9.84 4.46
N HIS A 27 -13.68 9.46 4.84
CA HIS A 27 -13.38 8.17 5.44
C HIS A 27 -12.64 8.35 6.76
N THR A 28 -13.09 7.68 7.81
CA THR A 28 -12.42 7.67 9.12
C THR A 28 -11.40 6.54 9.16
N LEU A 29 -10.15 6.85 9.51
CA LEU A 29 -9.07 5.86 9.63
C LEU A 29 -8.36 5.96 10.98
N GLU A 30 -7.91 4.81 11.46
CA GLU A 30 -6.93 4.72 12.54
C GLU A 30 -5.51 4.80 12.01
N LYS A 31 -4.60 5.30 12.86
CA LYS A 31 -3.17 5.24 12.57
C LYS A 31 -2.67 3.79 12.57
N LEU A 32 -2.06 3.37 11.47
CA LEU A 32 -1.49 2.04 11.35
C LEU A 32 -0.05 2.00 11.83
N LYS A 33 0.25 1.05 12.73
CA LYS A 33 1.58 0.81 13.30
C LYS A 33 1.77 -0.70 13.39
N TYR A 34 2.94 -1.20 13.02
CA TYR A 34 3.27 -2.63 13.09
C TYR A 34 4.12 -3.01 14.30
N GLY A 35 4.70 -2.03 14.98
CA GLY A 35 5.51 -2.28 16.17
C GLY A 35 6.19 -1.02 16.68
N ASN A 36 7.03 -1.19 17.69
CA ASN A 36 7.81 -0.12 18.29
C ASN A 36 9.27 -0.56 18.46
N ILE A 37 10.21 0.22 17.94
CA ILE A 37 11.65 -0.11 17.97
C ILE A 37 12.26 -0.13 19.37
N PHE A 38 11.56 0.41 20.38
CA PHE A 38 11.98 0.34 21.77
C PHE A 38 11.51 -0.96 22.46
N ALA A 39 10.59 -1.70 21.85
CA ALA A 39 10.06 -2.97 22.36
C ALA A 39 10.56 -4.17 21.55
N ASP A 40 10.63 -4.01 20.23
CA ASP A 40 11.03 -5.04 19.28
C ASP A 40 12.20 -4.56 18.43
N SER A 41 13.06 -5.47 17.98
CA SER A 41 14.05 -5.12 16.94
C SER A 41 13.33 -4.72 15.64
N PHE A 42 13.94 -3.84 14.85
CA PHE A 42 13.36 -3.45 13.56
C PHE A 42 13.12 -4.66 12.65
N GLU A 43 14.04 -5.63 12.64
CA GLU A 43 13.90 -6.88 11.88
C GLU A 43 12.70 -7.70 12.35
N ALA A 44 12.46 -7.81 13.66
CA ALA A 44 11.29 -8.50 14.20
C ALA A 44 10.00 -7.82 13.74
N VAL A 45 9.92 -6.48 13.80
CA VAL A 45 8.77 -5.73 13.28
C VAL A 45 8.60 -5.93 11.77
N TRP A 46 9.70 -5.93 11.01
CA TRP A 46 9.68 -6.10 9.56
C TRP A 46 9.15 -7.47 9.11
N LYS A 47 9.43 -8.52 9.91
CA LYS A 47 9.00 -9.91 9.67
C LYS A 47 7.62 -10.23 10.24
N ARG A 48 6.94 -9.30 10.91
CA ARG A 48 5.57 -9.52 11.39
C ARG A 48 4.65 -9.80 10.21
N LYS A 49 3.80 -10.81 10.39
CA LYS A 49 2.91 -11.32 9.35
C LYS A 49 2.07 -10.21 8.71
N GLU A 50 1.49 -9.34 9.51
CA GLU A 50 0.62 -8.26 9.05
C GLU A 50 1.38 -7.19 8.26
N TYR A 51 2.67 -6.99 8.54
CA TYR A 51 3.50 -6.07 7.77
C TYR A 51 3.98 -6.72 6.47
N VAL A 52 4.31 -8.01 6.49
CA VAL A 52 4.62 -8.78 5.28
C VAL A 52 3.43 -8.76 4.33
N GLU A 53 2.25 -9.16 4.80
CA GLU A 53 1.01 -9.17 4.00
C GLU A 53 0.69 -7.80 3.39
N PHE A 54 0.92 -6.71 4.15
CA PHE A 54 0.75 -5.36 3.63
C PHE A 54 1.70 -5.05 2.48
N ARG A 55 2.99 -5.43 2.60
CA ARG A 55 4.00 -5.18 1.56
C ARG A 55 3.79 -6.07 0.35
N ASP A 56 3.37 -7.32 0.55
CA ASP A 56 3.11 -8.27 -0.54
C ASP A 56 2.04 -7.73 -1.50
N CYS A 57 1.02 -7.02 -1.01
CA CYS A 57 0.06 -6.35 -1.89
C CYS A 57 0.71 -5.31 -2.81
N PHE A 58 1.73 -4.57 -2.35
CA PHE A 58 2.45 -3.62 -3.18
C PHE A 58 3.37 -4.33 -4.18
N GLU A 59 4.04 -5.41 -3.77
CA GLU A 59 4.87 -6.22 -4.67
C GLU A 59 4.03 -6.83 -5.81
N MET A 60 2.83 -7.32 -5.51
CA MET A 60 1.90 -7.81 -6.53
C MET A 60 1.47 -6.71 -7.52
N ARG A 61 1.21 -5.49 -7.02
CA ARG A 61 0.86 -4.34 -7.86
C ARG A 61 2.05 -3.89 -8.73
N GLU A 62 3.24 -3.86 -8.15
CA GLU A 62 4.48 -3.53 -8.87
C GLU A 62 4.74 -4.51 -10.02
N LYS A 63 4.64 -5.82 -9.75
CA LYS A 63 4.79 -6.84 -10.78
C LYS A 63 3.78 -6.64 -11.91
N ARG A 64 2.51 -6.37 -11.57
CA ARG A 64 1.47 -6.10 -12.57
C ARG A 64 1.78 -4.84 -13.39
N PHE A 65 2.32 -3.79 -12.77
CA PHE A 65 2.76 -2.58 -13.47
C PHE A 65 3.89 -2.90 -14.45
N GLN A 66 4.90 -3.66 -14.02
CA GLN A 66 6.03 -4.06 -14.86
C GLN A 66 5.59 -4.91 -16.05
N ASP A 67 4.68 -5.86 -15.84
CA ASP A 67 4.11 -6.70 -16.90
C ASP A 67 3.34 -5.84 -17.92
N HIS A 68 2.51 -4.89 -17.45
CA HIS A 68 1.82 -3.95 -18.31
C HIS A 68 2.79 -3.08 -19.11
N TYR A 69 3.80 -2.50 -18.44
CA TYR A 69 4.79 -1.65 -19.09
C TYR A 69 5.58 -2.43 -20.15
N ALA A 70 6.00 -3.65 -19.85
CA ALA A 70 6.69 -4.52 -20.81
C ALA A 70 5.81 -4.86 -22.03
N SER A 71 4.50 -5.03 -21.85
CA SER A 71 3.56 -5.28 -22.96
C SER A 71 3.36 -4.07 -23.89
N LEU A 72 3.64 -2.85 -23.41
CA LEU A 72 3.63 -1.65 -24.24
C LEU A 72 4.90 -1.52 -25.10
N LEU A 73 6.01 -2.07 -24.62
CA LEU A 73 7.30 -2.05 -25.33
C LEU A 73 7.40 -3.18 -26.39
N ASP A 74 6.64 -4.26 -26.22
CA ASP A 74 6.66 -5.44 -27.08
C ASP A 74 5.24 -5.79 -27.57
N PRO A 75 4.89 -5.44 -28.84
CA PRO A 75 3.55 -5.66 -29.38
C PRO A 75 3.17 -7.15 -29.52
N ASP A 76 4.11 -8.09 -29.49
CA ASP A 76 3.80 -9.52 -29.49
C ASP A 76 3.30 -10.00 -28.12
N LYS A 77 3.61 -9.27 -27.03
CA LYS A 77 3.11 -9.53 -25.66
C LYS A 77 1.77 -8.84 -25.36
N MET A 78 1.26 -8.02 -26.28
CA MET A 78 0.04 -7.24 -26.11
C MET A 78 -1.25 -8.09 -26.06
N LYS A 79 -1.18 -9.38 -26.45
CA LYS A 79 -2.33 -10.30 -26.50
C LYS A 79 -2.86 -10.77 -25.13
N GLY A 80 -2.17 -10.44 -24.02
CA GLY A 80 -2.56 -10.91 -22.68
C GLY A 80 -3.02 -9.83 -21.69
N THR A 81 -2.94 -8.53 -22.04
CA THR A 81 -3.07 -7.43 -21.07
C THR A 81 -4.33 -6.58 -21.23
N SER A 82 -5.27 -6.98 -22.09
CA SER A 82 -6.53 -6.27 -22.29
C SER A 82 -7.49 -6.48 -21.12
N GLY A 83 -7.39 -5.62 -20.09
CA GLY A 83 -8.52 -5.30 -19.22
C GLY A 83 -8.44 -5.68 -17.74
N GLU A 84 -7.39 -6.35 -17.24
CA GLU A 84 -7.35 -6.65 -15.80
C GLU A 84 -6.78 -5.48 -15.00
N SER A 85 -7.64 -4.93 -14.14
CA SER A 85 -7.33 -3.93 -13.12
C SER A 85 -6.18 -4.40 -12.22
N PHE A 86 -5.39 -3.46 -11.68
CA PHE A 86 -4.38 -3.76 -10.66
C PHE A 86 -5.00 -4.55 -9.50
N PRO A 87 -4.26 -5.51 -8.90
CA PRO A 87 -4.74 -6.24 -7.73
C PRO A 87 -5.07 -5.26 -6.61
N PRO A 88 -6.10 -5.51 -5.79
CA PRO A 88 -6.56 -4.53 -4.81
C PRO A 88 -5.45 -4.15 -3.84
N PRO A 89 -5.32 -2.86 -3.48
CA PRO A 89 -4.32 -2.44 -2.51
C PRO A 89 -4.75 -2.83 -1.09
N PRO A 90 -3.84 -2.74 -0.10
CA PRO A 90 -4.21 -2.94 1.30
C PRO A 90 -5.41 -2.08 1.67
N ILE A 91 -6.33 -2.62 2.49
CA ILE A 91 -7.55 -1.94 2.96
C ILE A 91 -7.30 -0.47 3.35
N PRO A 92 -6.31 -0.13 4.20
CA PRO A 92 -6.11 1.25 4.62
C PRO A 92 -5.60 2.19 3.50
N CYS A 93 -5.16 1.63 2.37
CA CYS A 93 -4.68 2.35 1.18
C CYS A 93 -5.76 2.53 0.10
N GLN A 94 -6.89 1.81 0.17
CA GLN A 94 -7.96 1.89 -0.84
C GLN A 94 -8.57 3.30 -0.96
N THR A 95 -8.49 4.10 0.11
CA THR A 95 -8.96 5.48 0.14
C THR A 95 -7.83 6.50 -0.01
N CYS A 96 -6.67 6.12 -0.55
CA CYS A 96 -5.50 6.98 -0.67
C CYS A 96 -5.19 7.31 -2.13
N TYR A 97 -5.11 8.59 -2.50
CA TYR A 97 -4.72 9.00 -3.86
C TYR A 97 -3.33 8.50 -4.29
N LYS A 98 -2.44 8.15 -3.36
CA LYS A 98 -1.12 7.61 -3.68
C LYS A 98 -1.16 6.22 -4.30
N ILE A 99 -2.28 5.52 -4.19
CA ILE A 99 -2.45 4.19 -4.78
C ILE A 99 -2.94 4.23 -6.23
N LEU A 100 -3.34 5.41 -6.74
CA LEU A 100 -3.85 5.53 -8.11
C LEU A 100 -2.74 5.50 -9.17
N GLY A 101 -1.48 5.68 -8.77
CA GLY A 101 -0.33 5.67 -9.67
C GLY A 101 0.52 4.41 -9.60
N TYR A 102 0.08 3.38 -8.87
CA TYR A 102 0.81 2.14 -8.62
C TYR A 102 -0.13 1.03 -8.21
#